data_AF-A0A350DKI3-F1
#
_entry.id   AF-A0A350DKI3-F1
#
_cell.length_a   1.000
_cell.length_b   1.000
_cell.length_c   1.000
_cell.angle_alpha   90.00
_cell.angle_beta   90.00
_cell.angle_gamma   90.00
#
_symmetry.space_group_name_H-M   'P 1'
#
loop_
_entity.id
_entity.type
_entity.pdbx_description
1 polymer ?
#
loop_
_entity_poly.entity_id
_entity_poly.type
_entity_poly.pdbx_seq_one_letter_code
_entity_poly.pdbx_strand_id
1 'polypeptide(L)'
;MQAVGNTFIKLSSITLLALSVNLVGCQTFKNLTGGKDVDAVATAEKSEQGYYNDAIAQIDKGRYTQAIEDLNNLRTFYPTGQYAEQALLDVMYAQYESGKFEAAAASAEQFISLYPSNPQVSYAYYVRGVANMQGSSEGLKLFKLNQAERDTAYLRIAFANFQELINKYPNSPYAPDAAQRMTFIYNQFAESEMSAANWYVEREAYVAAVNRAKWVFQYYPLSESVPDALAVLAYSHEKLGLNDLANEYKTLLQINYPNMLSADGRVKLNTKRERTLFNKLTFGQLNRFNKDTSVATGNYSGATKTQVIRNANQLRLPSDNAAAANANAPLNMSPKRANSGINVGLGLPEASTERVTSQSSTGDTAREAEVDPQNMNPVRRTTLPAE
;
A
#
# COMPACT_ATOMS: atom_id res chain seq x y z
N MET A 1 19.39 53.43 -58.42
CA MET A 1 19.24 53.63 -56.97
C MET A 1 17.80 54.02 -56.67
N GLN A 2 17.04 53.15 -56.00
CA GLN A 2 15.80 53.54 -55.31
C GLN A 2 15.82 52.91 -53.91
N ALA A 3 15.46 53.71 -52.93
CA ALA A 3 15.71 53.52 -51.51
C ALA A 3 14.67 52.56 -50.88
N VAL A 4 15.13 51.40 -50.43
CA VAL A 4 14.39 50.48 -49.57
C VAL A 4 14.75 50.82 -48.12
N GLY A 5 14.17 51.90 -47.59
CA GLY A 5 14.61 52.46 -46.30
C GLY A 5 13.55 52.64 -45.20
N ASN A 6 12.25 52.55 -45.50
CA ASN A 6 11.23 53.04 -44.55
C ASN A 6 10.03 52.12 -44.27
N THR A 7 9.99 50.91 -44.82
CA THR A 7 8.88 49.96 -44.59
C THR A 7 9.13 49.03 -43.40
N PHE A 8 10.38 48.65 -43.12
CA PHE A 8 10.71 47.77 -42.00
C PHE A 8 10.54 48.43 -40.61
N ILE A 9 10.82 49.73 -40.49
CA ILE A 9 10.68 50.47 -39.22
C ILE A 9 9.19 50.66 -38.86
N LYS A 10 8.32 50.82 -39.86
CA LYS A 10 6.86 50.97 -39.64
C LYS A 10 6.19 49.66 -39.24
N LEU A 11 6.65 48.51 -39.74
CA LEU A 11 6.09 47.21 -39.34
C LEU A 11 6.48 46.84 -37.89
N SER A 12 7.71 47.13 -37.47
CA SER A 12 8.18 46.88 -36.11
C SER A 12 7.46 47.73 -35.05
N SER A 13 7.13 48.99 -35.39
CA SER A 13 6.43 49.91 -34.49
C SER A 13 4.98 49.51 -34.23
N ILE A 14 4.30 48.91 -35.22
CA ILE A 14 2.90 48.44 -35.09
C ILE A 14 2.84 47.16 -34.24
N THR A 15 3.82 46.26 -34.37
CA THR A 15 3.91 45.05 -33.52
C THR A 15 4.22 45.38 -32.06
N LEU A 16 4.98 46.44 -31.78
CA LEU A 16 5.29 46.84 -30.40
C LEU A 16 4.06 47.46 -29.70
N LEU A 17 3.21 48.18 -30.43
CA LEU A 17 1.98 48.79 -29.89
C LEU A 17 0.88 47.75 -29.62
N ALA A 18 0.81 46.68 -30.42
CA ALA A 18 -0.14 45.58 -30.20
C ALA A 18 0.21 44.69 -29.00
N LEU A 19 1.50 44.62 -28.62
CA LEU A 19 1.96 43.87 -27.46
C LEU A 19 1.68 44.61 -26.14
N SER A 20 1.67 45.95 -26.15
CA SER A 20 1.35 46.76 -24.96
C SER A 20 -0.13 46.75 -24.54
N VAL A 21 -1.06 46.39 -25.44
CA VAL A 21 -2.50 46.36 -25.12
C VAL A 21 -2.92 45.05 -24.43
N ASN A 22 -2.07 44.02 -24.46
CA ASN A 22 -2.36 42.74 -23.79
C ASN A 22 -1.91 42.70 -22.31
N LEU A 23 -1.25 43.76 -21.79
CA LEU A 23 -0.75 43.79 -20.40
C LEU A 23 -1.65 44.53 -19.40
N VAL A 24 -2.78 45.11 -19.83
CA VAL A 24 -3.74 45.80 -18.93
C VAL A 24 -4.92 44.89 -18.55
N GLY A 25 -4.82 43.59 -18.85
CA GLY A 25 -5.97 42.67 -18.93
C GLY A 25 -6.36 41.86 -17.70
N CYS A 26 -5.87 42.13 -16.48
CA CYS A 26 -6.34 41.38 -15.28
C CYS A 26 -6.81 42.22 -14.09
N GLN A 27 -6.36 43.46 -13.93
CA GLN A 27 -6.86 44.31 -12.82
C GLN A 27 -8.19 44.99 -13.15
N THR A 28 -8.41 45.40 -14.42
CA THR A 28 -9.67 46.05 -14.82
C THR A 28 -10.84 45.08 -14.94
N PHE A 29 -10.60 43.82 -15.31
CA PHE A 29 -11.66 42.80 -15.35
C PHE A 29 -12.14 42.42 -13.94
N LYS A 30 -11.24 42.43 -12.95
CA LYS A 30 -11.57 42.16 -11.53
C LYS A 30 -12.55 43.20 -10.95
N ASN A 31 -12.45 44.46 -11.37
CA ASN A 31 -13.36 45.54 -10.97
C ASN A 31 -14.69 45.54 -11.75
N LEU A 32 -14.76 44.87 -12.89
CA LEU A 32 -16.00 44.75 -13.69
C LEU A 32 -16.82 43.50 -13.31
N THR A 33 -16.17 42.45 -12.81
CA THR A 33 -16.80 41.23 -12.31
C THR A 33 -16.86 41.21 -10.78
N GLY A 34 -17.35 42.29 -10.15
CA GLY A 34 -17.81 42.28 -8.75
C GLY A 34 -16.91 41.57 -7.73
N GLY A 35 -15.58 41.64 -7.90
CA GLY A 35 -14.65 41.05 -6.95
C GLY A 35 -14.65 41.90 -5.70
N LYS A 36 -15.36 41.46 -4.65
CA LYS A 36 -15.18 42.01 -3.30
C LYS A 36 -13.71 41.85 -2.93
N ASP A 37 -13.02 42.96 -2.70
CA ASP A 37 -11.78 42.97 -1.96
C ASP A 37 -12.08 42.51 -0.54
N VAL A 38 -11.79 41.24 -0.26
CA VAL A 38 -11.83 40.66 1.08
C VAL A 38 -10.43 40.74 1.67
N ASP A 39 -10.02 41.95 2.02
CA ASP A 39 -9.18 42.21 3.20
C ASP A 39 -10.08 42.30 4.45
N ALA A 40 -11.17 41.52 4.47
CA ALA A 40 -11.93 41.29 5.67
C ALA A 40 -11.15 40.26 6.48
N VAL A 41 -10.69 40.64 7.67
CA VAL A 41 -10.51 39.68 8.76
C VAL A 41 -11.79 38.86 8.77
N ALA A 42 -11.70 37.58 8.36
CA ALA A 42 -12.87 36.74 8.21
C ALA A 42 -13.48 36.59 9.59
N THR A 43 -14.55 37.33 9.85
CA THR A 43 -15.31 37.22 11.08
C THR A 43 -16.17 35.96 10.95
N ALA A 44 -16.23 35.17 12.01
CA ALA A 44 -17.07 33.98 12.03
C ALA A 44 -18.52 34.35 11.66
N GLU A 45 -19.04 33.77 10.56
CA GLU A 45 -20.39 34.09 10.07
C GLU A 45 -21.47 33.31 10.84
N LYS A 46 -21.09 32.18 11.44
CA LYS A 46 -21.97 31.24 12.14
C LYS A 46 -21.34 30.84 13.47
N SER A 47 -22.17 30.35 14.39
CA SER A 47 -21.67 29.69 15.60
C SER A 47 -20.86 28.44 15.24
N GLU A 48 -20.02 28.00 16.17
CA GLU A 48 -19.23 26.78 16.03
C GLU A 48 -20.12 25.57 15.67
N GLN A 49 -21.19 25.36 16.44
CA GLN A 49 -22.17 24.29 16.20
C GLN A 49 -22.88 24.45 14.84
N GLY A 50 -23.10 25.69 14.39
CA GLY A 50 -23.68 25.98 13.08
C GLY A 50 -22.80 25.47 11.94
N TYR A 51 -21.50 25.80 11.96
CA TYR A 51 -20.54 25.26 10.99
C TYR A 51 -20.47 23.73 11.03
N TYR A 52 -20.46 23.15 12.24
CA TYR A 52 -20.38 21.70 12.38
C TYR A 52 -21.61 21.00 11.80
N ASN A 53 -22.81 21.45 12.16
CA ASN A 53 -24.06 20.85 11.67
C ASN A 53 -24.18 20.97 10.14
N ASP A 54 -23.81 22.10 9.57
CA ASP A 54 -23.80 22.30 8.12
C ASP A 54 -22.82 21.33 7.45
N ALA A 55 -21.60 21.22 7.97
CA ALA A 55 -20.61 20.27 7.48
C ALA A 55 -21.12 18.83 7.50
N ILE A 56 -21.69 18.37 8.61
CA ILE A 56 -22.26 17.01 8.72
C ILE A 56 -23.38 16.82 7.70
N ALA A 57 -24.26 17.80 7.52
CA ALA A 57 -25.30 17.74 6.51
C ALA A 57 -24.74 17.68 5.08
N GLN A 58 -23.58 18.28 4.79
CA GLN A 58 -22.90 18.12 3.50
C GLN A 58 -22.28 16.74 3.36
N ILE A 59 -21.66 16.19 4.41
CA ILE A 59 -21.11 14.81 4.40
C ILE A 59 -22.23 13.81 4.11
N ASP A 60 -23.38 13.94 4.79
CA ASP A 60 -24.52 13.04 4.61
C ASP A 60 -25.12 13.11 3.19
N LYS A 61 -24.92 14.24 2.49
CA LYS A 61 -25.29 14.43 1.08
C LYS A 61 -24.19 13.98 0.10
N GLY A 62 -23.06 13.45 0.59
CA GLY A 62 -21.89 13.09 -0.22
C GLY A 62 -21.12 14.29 -0.78
N ARG A 63 -21.36 15.50 -0.28
CA ARG A 63 -20.74 16.75 -0.75
C ARG A 63 -19.48 17.07 0.03
N TYR A 64 -18.49 16.19 -0.08
CA TYR A 64 -17.28 16.23 0.73
C TYR A 64 -16.45 17.51 0.59
N THR A 65 -16.37 18.11 -0.61
CA THR A 65 -15.62 19.36 -0.80
C THR A 65 -16.20 20.52 0.02
N GLN A 66 -17.53 20.63 0.07
CA GLN A 66 -18.21 21.67 0.86
C GLN A 66 -18.08 21.40 2.36
N ALA A 67 -18.21 20.12 2.76
CA ALA A 67 -17.98 19.73 4.14
C ALA A 67 -16.56 20.09 4.63
N ILE A 68 -15.52 19.81 3.83
CA ILE A 68 -14.14 20.14 4.17
C ILE A 68 -13.97 21.65 4.38
N GLU A 69 -14.61 22.47 3.54
CA GLU A 69 -14.59 23.93 3.67
C GLU A 69 -15.25 24.40 4.97
N ASP A 70 -16.46 23.93 5.26
CA ASP A 70 -17.20 24.26 6.48
C ASP A 70 -16.42 23.84 7.75
N LEU A 71 -15.80 22.65 7.75
CA LEU A 71 -15.00 22.16 8.88
C LEU A 71 -13.68 22.91 9.04
N ASN A 72 -13.02 23.32 7.95
CA ASN A 72 -11.81 24.13 8.03
C ASN A 72 -12.12 25.55 8.51
N ASN A 73 -13.25 26.12 8.09
CA ASN A 73 -13.75 27.39 8.59
C ASN A 73 -14.04 27.29 10.11
N LEU A 74 -14.72 26.23 10.56
CA LEU A 74 -14.92 25.96 11.98
C LEU A 74 -13.59 25.98 12.74
N ARG A 75 -12.60 25.21 12.29
CA ARG A 75 -11.30 25.12 12.96
C ARG A 75 -10.50 26.42 12.92
N THR A 76 -10.71 27.24 11.90
CA THR A 76 -10.03 28.54 11.76
C THR A 76 -10.62 29.58 12.71
N PHE A 77 -11.94 29.65 12.80
CA PHE A 77 -12.64 30.61 13.65
C PHE A 77 -12.73 30.17 15.12
N TYR A 78 -12.80 28.86 15.37
CA TYR A 78 -12.98 28.25 16.69
C TYR A 78 -11.90 27.18 16.95
N PRO A 79 -10.60 27.54 16.99
CA PRO A 79 -9.50 26.56 17.10
C PRO A 79 -9.50 25.77 18.42
N THR A 80 -10.07 26.33 19.48
CA THR A 80 -10.21 25.68 20.81
C THR A 80 -11.67 25.36 21.13
N GLY A 81 -12.53 25.31 20.11
CA GLY A 81 -13.94 25.01 20.28
C GLY A 81 -14.21 23.54 20.63
N GLN A 82 -15.41 23.24 21.12
CA GLN A 82 -15.81 21.90 21.54
C GLN A 82 -15.79 20.88 20.38
N TYR A 83 -16.03 21.33 19.16
CA TYR A 83 -16.07 20.55 17.94
C TYR A 83 -14.74 20.59 17.18
N ALA A 84 -13.71 21.33 17.63
CA ALA A 84 -12.46 21.49 16.89
C ALA A 84 -11.72 20.15 16.67
N GLU A 85 -11.71 19.27 17.67
CA GLU A 85 -11.11 17.93 17.58
C GLU A 85 -11.90 17.04 16.60
N GLN A 86 -13.22 16.97 16.81
CA GLN A 86 -14.12 16.17 15.99
C GLN A 86 -14.11 16.64 14.53
N ALA A 87 -14.05 17.95 14.29
CA ALA A 87 -13.98 18.52 12.97
C ALA A 87 -12.73 18.04 12.20
N LEU A 88 -11.59 17.85 12.86
CA LEU A 88 -10.40 17.33 12.19
C LEU A 88 -10.55 15.84 11.82
N LEU A 89 -11.25 15.04 12.63
CA LEU A 89 -11.64 13.66 12.29
C LEU A 89 -12.56 13.63 11.06
N ASP A 90 -13.52 14.53 10.99
CA ASP A 90 -14.45 14.61 9.86
C ASP A 90 -13.76 15.18 8.60
N VAL A 91 -12.78 16.07 8.73
CA VAL A 91 -11.95 16.56 7.61
C VAL A 91 -11.17 15.41 6.99
N MET A 92 -10.43 14.62 7.78
CA MET A 92 -9.65 13.51 7.23
C MET A 92 -10.55 12.46 6.56
N TYR A 93 -11.73 12.19 7.12
CA TYR A 93 -12.74 11.32 6.51
C TYR A 93 -13.23 11.86 5.17
N ALA A 94 -13.71 13.12 5.13
CA ALA A 94 -14.21 13.72 3.92
C ALA A 94 -13.12 13.87 2.84
N GLN A 95 -11.87 14.11 3.23
CA GLN A 95 -10.73 14.10 2.32
C GLN A 95 -10.49 12.71 1.71
N TYR A 96 -10.52 11.66 2.52
CA TYR A 96 -10.39 10.29 2.04
C TYR A 96 -11.52 9.92 1.06
N GLU A 97 -12.77 10.19 1.43
CA GLU A 97 -13.94 9.89 0.60
C GLU A 97 -14.00 10.72 -0.69
N SER A 98 -13.41 11.91 -0.70
CA SER A 98 -13.27 12.73 -1.91
C SER A 98 -12.06 12.37 -2.79
N GLY A 99 -11.33 11.30 -2.45
CA GLY A 99 -10.14 10.86 -3.20
C GLY A 99 -8.88 11.69 -2.92
N LYS A 100 -8.92 12.62 -1.98
CA LYS A 100 -7.78 13.49 -1.60
C LYS A 100 -6.90 12.79 -0.56
N PHE A 101 -6.32 11.65 -0.95
CA PHE A 101 -5.60 10.76 -0.04
C PHE A 101 -4.36 11.39 0.62
N GLU A 102 -3.56 12.16 -0.12
CA GLU A 102 -2.40 12.86 0.47
C GLU A 102 -2.83 13.86 1.55
N ALA A 103 -3.90 14.61 1.30
CA ALA A 103 -4.47 15.54 2.27
C ALA A 103 -5.03 14.79 3.49
N ALA A 104 -5.71 13.67 3.28
CA ALA A 104 -6.23 12.84 4.37
C ALA A 104 -5.10 12.30 5.26
N ALA A 105 -3.99 11.83 4.66
CA ALA A 105 -2.82 11.38 5.40
C ALA A 105 -2.18 12.52 6.22
N ALA A 106 -2.08 13.72 5.64
CA ALA A 106 -1.57 14.90 6.34
C ALA A 106 -2.47 15.34 7.51
N SER A 107 -3.79 15.34 7.32
CA SER A 107 -4.76 15.66 8.38
C SER A 107 -4.74 14.61 9.50
N ALA A 108 -4.55 13.33 9.15
CA ALA A 108 -4.39 12.26 10.12
C ALA A 108 -3.11 12.43 10.95
N GLU A 109 -1.98 12.77 10.33
CA GLU A 109 -0.72 13.10 11.03
C GLU A 109 -0.92 14.30 11.96
N GLN A 110 -1.60 15.35 11.48
CA GLN A 110 -1.93 16.51 12.29
C GLN A 110 -2.77 16.12 13.52
N PHE A 111 -3.77 15.25 13.37
CA PHE A 111 -4.58 14.79 14.49
C PHE A 111 -3.77 14.00 15.51
N ILE A 112 -2.90 13.10 15.06
CA ILE A 112 -2.02 12.30 15.93
C ILE A 112 -1.10 13.22 16.74
N SER A 113 -0.55 14.27 16.11
CA SER A 113 0.33 15.23 16.77
C SER A 113 -0.40 16.17 17.74
N LEU A 114 -1.60 16.63 17.39
CA LEU A 114 -2.33 17.61 18.20
C LEU A 114 -3.11 16.95 19.35
N TYR A 115 -3.68 15.77 19.12
CA TYR A 115 -4.63 15.12 20.03
C TYR A 115 -4.23 13.67 20.36
N PRO A 116 -3.01 13.41 20.88
CA PRO A 116 -2.51 12.05 21.11
C PRO A 116 -3.30 11.26 22.17
N SER A 117 -3.98 11.96 23.09
CA SER A 117 -4.78 11.35 24.17
C SER A 117 -6.23 11.10 23.79
N ASN A 118 -6.67 11.50 22.58
CA ASN A 118 -8.05 11.34 22.16
C ASN A 118 -8.40 9.84 21.99
N PRO A 119 -9.57 9.36 22.46
CA PRO A 119 -9.97 7.96 22.30
C PRO A 119 -9.98 7.45 20.85
N GLN A 120 -10.20 8.34 19.88
CA GLN A 120 -10.22 8.04 18.45
C GLN A 120 -8.85 8.21 17.78
N VAL A 121 -7.76 8.42 18.52
CA VAL A 121 -6.42 8.53 17.93
C VAL A 121 -6.04 7.29 17.10
N SER A 122 -6.48 6.10 17.52
CA SER A 122 -6.23 4.86 16.76
C SER A 122 -6.92 4.85 15.38
N TYR A 123 -8.03 5.58 15.22
CA TYR A 123 -8.65 5.80 13.92
C TYR A 123 -7.78 6.69 13.02
N ALA A 124 -7.20 7.77 13.54
CA ALA A 124 -6.30 8.62 12.77
C ALA A 124 -5.06 7.85 12.26
N TYR A 125 -4.45 7.01 13.11
CA TYR A 125 -3.39 6.11 12.71
C TYR A 125 -3.80 5.17 11.57
N TYR A 126 -5.02 4.63 11.64
CA TYR A 126 -5.59 3.80 10.59
C TYR A 126 -5.83 4.58 9.27
N VAL A 127 -6.46 5.76 9.34
CA VAL A 127 -6.70 6.65 8.19
C VAL A 127 -5.39 7.00 7.48
N ARG A 128 -4.33 7.32 8.23
CA ARG A 128 -3.00 7.60 7.68
C ARG A 128 -2.46 6.41 6.87
N GLY A 129 -2.68 5.18 7.33
CA GLY A 129 -2.31 3.96 6.62
C GLY A 129 -3.11 3.74 5.33
N VAL A 130 -4.44 3.76 5.42
CA VAL A 130 -5.31 3.51 4.25
C VAL A 130 -5.21 4.60 3.18
N ALA A 131 -5.04 5.86 3.59
CA ALA A 131 -4.86 6.97 2.66
C ALA A 131 -3.57 6.80 1.85
N ASN A 132 -2.44 6.52 2.52
CA ASN A 132 -1.18 6.26 1.82
C ASN A 132 -1.26 5.01 0.92
N MET A 133 -1.97 3.96 1.35
CA MET A 133 -2.19 2.77 0.53
C MET A 133 -2.97 3.10 -0.76
N GLN A 134 -4.02 3.91 -0.65
CA GLN A 134 -4.91 4.24 -1.76
C GLN A 134 -4.32 5.30 -2.71
N GLY A 135 -3.46 6.20 -2.21
CA GLY A 135 -2.71 7.17 -3.02
C GLY A 135 -1.89 6.53 -4.14
N SER A 136 -1.45 5.28 -3.97
CA SER A 136 -0.78 4.48 -5.01
C SER A 136 -1.65 4.16 -6.24
N SER A 137 -2.98 4.32 -6.16
CA SER A 137 -3.93 3.75 -7.14
C SER A 137 -4.68 4.74 -8.04
N GLU A 138 -4.81 6.01 -7.66
CA GLU A 138 -5.80 6.94 -8.29
C GLU A 138 -5.51 7.25 -9.77
N GLY A 139 -4.25 7.32 -10.18
CA GLY A 139 -3.92 7.74 -11.54
C GLY A 139 -4.22 6.73 -12.64
N LEU A 140 -4.39 5.42 -12.34
CA LEU A 140 -4.31 4.38 -13.38
C LEU A 140 -5.22 3.15 -13.21
N LYS A 141 -6.33 3.26 -12.45
CA LYS A 141 -7.38 2.22 -12.38
C LYS A 141 -7.98 1.83 -13.75
N LEU A 142 -7.82 2.65 -14.80
CA LEU A 142 -8.27 2.32 -16.15
C LEU A 142 -7.46 1.22 -16.85
N PHE A 143 -6.23 0.95 -16.42
CA PHE A 143 -5.39 -0.09 -17.02
C PHE A 143 -5.32 -1.29 -16.07
N LYS A 144 -5.73 -2.48 -16.54
CA LYS A 144 -5.57 -3.78 -15.84
C LYS A 144 -4.09 -4.21 -15.75
N LEU A 145 -3.23 -3.32 -15.27
CA LEU A 145 -1.82 -3.56 -15.05
C LEU A 145 -1.63 -4.00 -13.60
N ASN A 146 -0.70 -4.93 -13.37
CA ASN A 146 -0.46 -5.47 -12.05
C ASN A 146 0.01 -4.34 -11.11
N GLN A 147 -0.69 -4.14 -9.98
CA GLN A 147 -0.33 -3.12 -8.99
C GLN A 147 1.09 -3.36 -8.43
N ALA A 148 1.57 -4.60 -8.49
CA ALA A 148 2.93 -5.01 -8.13
C ALA A 148 4.04 -4.19 -8.83
N GLU A 149 3.77 -3.71 -10.04
CA GLU A 149 4.77 -3.08 -10.92
C GLU A 149 4.82 -1.54 -10.75
N ARG A 150 4.07 -0.95 -9.81
CA ARG A 150 3.85 0.50 -9.69
C ARG A 150 4.21 1.05 -8.31
N ASP A 151 4.42 2.37 -8.26
CA ASP A 151 4.92 3.18 -7.14
C ASP A 151 4.82 2.51 -5.76
N THR A 152 5.89 1.81 -5.42
CA THR A 152 6.01 1.02 -4.20
C THR A 152 6.28 1.87 -2.96
N ALA A 153 6.65 3.15 -3.14
CA ALA A 153 7.02 4.02 -2.03
C ALA A 153 5.82 4.24 -1.09
N TYR A 154 4.65 4.55 -1.67
CA TYR A 154 3.41 4.70 -0.91
C TYR A 154 2.97 3.43 -0.17
N LEU A 155 3.19 2.25 -0.76
CA LEU A 155 2.91 0.98 -0.10
C LEU A 155 3.86 0.71 1.07
N ARG A 156 5.15 1.08 0.97
CA ARG A 156 6.10 1.01 2.10
C ARG A 156 5.68 1.91 3.25
N ILE A 157 5.29 3.16 2.93
CA ILE A 157 4.79 4.12 3.91
C ILE A 157 3.51 3.59 4.58
N ALA A 158 2.57 3.07 3.79
CA ALA A 158 1.34 2.47 4.32
C ALA A 158 1.63 1.28 5.24
N PHE A 159 2.54 0.39 4.84
CA PHE A 159 2.97 -0.74 5.67
C PHE A 159 3.54 -0.27 7.02
N ALA A 160 4.44 0.72 7.00
CA ALA A 160 5.00 1.30 8.22
C ALA A 160 3.93 1.94 9.11
N ASN A 161 2.96 2.64 8.53
CA ASN A 161 1.84 3.24 9.26
C ASN A 161 0.94 2.19 9.93
N PHE A 162 0.60 1.11 9.22
CA PHE A 162 -0.17 0.01 9.81
C PHE A 162 0.62 -0.71 10.90
N GLN A 163 1.93 -0.90 10.70
CA GLN A 163 2.80 -1.48 11.71
C GLN A 163 2.85 -0.62 12.98
N GLU A 164 2.93 0.70 12.85
CA GLU A 164 2.88 1.62 13.99
C GLU A 164 1.53 1.52 14.73
N LEU A 165 0.41 1.50 14.00
CA LEU A 165 -0.93 1.32 14.58
C LEU A 165 -1.02 0.03 15.41
N ILE A 166 -0.58 -1.11 14.86
CA ILE A 166 -0.67 -2.40 15.55
C ILE A 166 0.25 -2.44 16.77
N ASN A 167 1.46 -1.88 16.65
CA ASN A 167 2.41 -1.83 17.76
C ASN A 167 1.92 -0.95 18.92
N LYS A 168 1.31 0.20 18.60
CA LYS A 168 0.88 1.19 19.59
C LYS A 168 -0.51 0.91 20.16
N TYR A 169 -1.43 0.41 19.33
CA TYR A 169 -2.82 0.14 19.68
C TYR A 169 -3.28 -1.26 19.25
N PRO A 170 -2.68 -2.34 19.79
CA PRO A 170 -2.99 -3.72 19.38
C PRO A 170 -4.46 -4.13 19.63
N ASN A 171 -5.12 -3.49 20.60
CA ASN A 171 -6.52 -3.73 20.95
C ASN A 171 -7.51 -2.82 20.21
N SER A 172 -7.03 -1.98 19.28
CA SER A 172 -7.89 -1.10 18.49
C SER A 172 -8.85 -1.92 17.62
N PRO A 173 -10.09 -1.45 17.39
CA PRO A 173 -11.00 -2.09 16.42
C PRO A 173 -10.42 -2.15 15.00
N TYR A 174 -9.46 -1.29 14.66
CA TYR A 174 -8.83 -1.21 13.35
C TYR A 174 -7.61 -2.12 13.18
N ALA A 175 -7.05 -2.66 14.28
CA ALA A 175 -5.82 -3.47 14.23
C ALA A 175 -5.95 -4.75 13.38
N PRO A 176 -7.07 -5.51 13.41
CA PRO A 176 -7.22 -6.69 12.56
C PRO A 176 -7.23 -6.38 11.06
N ASP A 177 -7.87 -5.29 10.65
CA ASP A 177 -7.91 -4.88 9.24
C ASP A 177 -6.55 -4.36 8.78
N ALA A 178 -5.87 -3.54 9.60
CA ALA A 178 -4.50 -3.10 9.35
C ALA A 178 -3.54 -4.29 9.16
N ALA A 179 -3.69 -5.34 9.97
CA ALA A 179 -2.88 -6.55 9.86
C ALA A 179 -3.10 -7.28 8.52
N GLN A 180 -4.36 -7.38 8.06
CA GLN A 180 -4.66 -7.96 6.74
C GLN A 180 -4.07 -7.12 5.60
N ARG A 181 -4.14 -5.78 5.70
CA ARG A 181 -3.53 -4.88 4.72
C ARG A 181 -2.01 -5.00 4.68
N MET A 182 -1.35 -5.17 5.83
CA MET A 182 0.08 -5.45 5.88
C MET A 182 0.43 -6.74 5.15
N THR A 183 -0.33 -7.82 5.38
CA THR A 183 -0.14 -9.09 4.65
C THR A 183 -0.34 -8.91 3.14
N PHE A 184 -1.38 -8.18 2.75
CA PHE A 184 -1.64 -7.85 1.34
C PHE A 184 -0.44 -7.10 0.71
N ILE A 185 0.02 -6.03 1.36
CA ILE A 185 1.17 -5.25 0.88
C ILE A 185 2.43 -6.12 0.80
N TYR A 186 2.68 -6.95 1.82
CA TYR A 186 3.83 -7.87 1.85
C TYR A 186 3.80 -8.87 0.68
N ASN A 187 2.64 -9.47 0.40
CA ASN A 187 2.46 -10.33 -0.75
C ASN A 187 2.62 -9.56 -2.07
N GLN A 188 2.14 -8.32 -2.16
CA GLN A 188 2.29 -7.48 -3.36
C GLN A 188 3.76 -7.24 -3.72
N PHE A 189 4.63 -7.06 -2.73
CA PHE A 189 6.07 -6.93 -2.93
C PHE A 189 6.71 -8.24 -3.42
N ALA A 190 6.33 -9.37 -2.82
CA ALA A 190 6.82 -10.68 -3.23
C ALA A 190 6.39 -11.02 -4.67
N GLU A 191 5.13 -10.74 -5.01
CA GLU A 191 4.57 -10.91 -6.35
C GLU A 191 5.26 -10.04 -7.41
N SER A 192 5.68 -8.82 -7.05
CA SER A 192 6.41 -7.93 -7.95
C SER A 192 7.75 -8.55 -8.38
N GLU A 193 8.50 -9.05 -7.40
CA GLU A 193 9.77 -9.73 -7.63
C GLU A 193 9.57 -11.04 -8.40
N MET A 194 8.49 -11.77 -8.14
CA MET A 194 8.15 -12.96 -8.93
C MET A 194 7.70 -12.64 -10.36
N SER A 195 7.01 -11.53 -10.60
CA SER A 195 6.69 -11.06 -11.95
C SER A 195 7.98 -10.80 -12.73
N ALA A 196 8.95 -10.12 -12.11
CA ALA A 196 10.27 -9.90 -12.69
C ALA A 196 11.02 -11.23 -12.92
N ALA A 197 11.01 -12.14 -11.95
CA ALA A 197 11.64 -13.46 -12.09
C ALA A 197 11.07 -14.25 -13.27
N ASN A 198 9.74 -14.33 -13.37
CA ASN A 198 9.05 -14.99 -14.46
C ASN A 198 9.36 -14.34 -15.82
N TRP A 199 9.41 -13.01 -15.88
CA TRP A 199 9.79 -12.27 -17.09
C TRP A 199 11.19 -12.61 -17.58
N TYR A 200 12.14 -12.84 -16.66
CA TYR A 200 13.50 -13.30 -16.97
C TYR A 200 13.55 -14.77 -17.39
N VAL A 201 12.77 -15.65 -16.74
CA VAL A 201 12.64 -17.07 -17.16
C VAL A 201 12.15 -17.17 -18.59
N GLU A 202 11.13 -16.39 -18.95
CA GLU A 202 10.57 -16.37 -20.31
C GLU A 202 11.61 -16.03 -21.38
N ARG A 203 12.63 -15.23 -21.01
CA ARG A 203 13.74 -14.79 -21.86
C ARG A 203 15.01 -15.62 -21.70
N GLU A 204 14.95 -16.73 -20.97
CA GLU A 204 16.09 -17.63 -20.74
C GLU A 204 17.25 -16.95 -19.99
N ALA A 205 16.97 -15.83 -19.31
CA ALA A 205 17.91 -15.11 -18.47
C ALA A 205 17.93 -15.70 -17.05
N TYR A 206 18.35 -16.97 -16.95
CA TYR A 206 18.21 -17.78 -15.73
C TYR A 206 18.95 -17.23 -14.51
N VAL A 207 20.11 -16.61 -14.70
CA VAL A 207 20.86 -15.95 -13.61
C VAL A 207 20.04 -14.82 -12.98
N ALA A 208 19.42 -13.97 -13.80
CA ALA A 208 18.59 -12.87 -13.34
C ALA A 208 17.31 -13.38 -12.65
N ALA A 209 16.70 -14.44 -13.20
CA ALA A 209 15.56 -15.12 -12.58
C ALA A 209 15.91 -15.67 -11.18
N VAL A 210 17.06 -16.33 -11.04
CA VAL A 210 17.56 -16.82 -9.75
C VAL A 210 17.72 -15.70 -8.74
N ASN A 211 18.34 -14.57 -9.13
CA ASN A 211 18.54 -13.45 -8.21
C ASN A 211 17.20 -12.87 -7.70
N ARG A 212 16.20 -12.77 -8.58
CA ARG A 212 14.86 -12.29 -8.22
C ARG A 212 14.09 -13.28 -7.34
N ALA A 213 14.08 -14.56 -7.68
CA ALA A 213 13.41 -15.57 -6.88
C ALA A 213 14.09 -15.78 -5.51
N LYS A 214 15.43 -15.71 -5.46
CA LYS A 214 16.21 -15.74 -4.21
C LYS A 214 15.85 -14.58 -3.30
N TRP A 215 15.62 -13.38 -3.86
CA TRP A 215 15.17 -12.23 -3.09
C TRP A 215 13.86 -12.51 -2.36
N VAL A 216 12.88 -13.10 -3.04
CA VAL A 216 11.59 -13.49 -2.45
C VAL A 216 11.78 -14.49 -1.32
N PHE A 217 12.57 -15.54 -1.55
CA PHE A 217 12.82 -16.56 -0.53
C PHE A 217 13.52 -15.99 0.72
N GLN A 218 14.45 -15.04 0.55
CA GLN A 218 15.22 -14.48 1.65
C GLN A 218 14.47 -13.41 2.46
N TYR A 219 13.76 -12.51 1.77
CA TYR A 219 13.16 -11.33 2.40
C TYR A 219 11.65 -11.41 2.56
N TYR A 220 10.99 -12.29 1.80
CA TYR A 220 9.54 -12.51 1.87
C TYR A 220 9.16 -13.96 2.24
N PRO A 221 9.76 -14.59 3.28
CA PRO A 221 9.55 -16.01 3.59
C PRO A 221 8.14 -16.36 4.06
N LEU A 222 7.35 -15.36 4.49
CA LEU A 222 5.95 -15.55 4.90
C LEU A 222 4.95 -15.26 3.77
N SER A 223 5.43 -15.03 2.55
CA SER A 223 4.58 -14.66 1.43
C SER A 223 4.00 -15.88 0.73
N GLU A 224 2.86 -15.68 0.06
CA GLU A 224 2.24 -16.71 -0.78
C GLU A 224 3.08 -17.04 -2.03
N SER A 225 4.06 -16.19 -2.37
CA SER A 225 4.94 -16.36 -3.52
C SER A 225 6.13 -17.30 -3.28
N VAL A 226 6.35 -17.79 -2.06
CA VAL A 226 7.49 -18.68 -1.73
C VAL A 226 7.51 -19.97 -2.56
N PRO A 227 6.41 -20.70 -2.77
CA PRO A 227 6.40 -21.91 -3.59
C PRO A 227 6.83 -21.62 -5.04
N ASP A 228 6.33 -20.54 -5.62
CA ASP A 228 6.70 -20.11 -6.97
C ASP A 228 8.17 -19.68 -7.05
N ALA A 229 8.69 -19.02 -6.02
CA ALA A 229 10.11 -18.66 -5.92
C ALA A 229 11.01 -19.90 -5.89
N LEU A 230 10.67 -20.89 -5.07
CA LEU A 230 11.38 -22.17 -5.01
C LEU A 230 11.33 -22.92 -6.35
N ALA A 231 10.17 -22.88 -7.03
CA ALA A 231 10.00 -23.44 -8.36
C ALA A 231 10.91 -22.77 -9.40
N VAL A 232 10.95 -21.44 -9.44
CA VAL A 232 11.85 -20.69 -10.33
C VAL A 232 13.32 -20.96 -10.01
N LEU A 233 13.68 -21.07 -8.73
CA LEU A 233 15.04 -21.43 -8.31
C LEU A 233 15.41 -22.82 -8.80
N ALA A 234 14.61 -23.84 -8.52
CA ALA A 234 14.85 -25.21 -8.97
C ALA A 234 15.00 -25.29 -10.50
N TYR A 235 14.05 -24.71 -11.23
CA TYR A 235 14.06 -24.72 -12.69
C TYR A 235 15.27 -23.97 -13.28
N SER A 236 15.57 -22.78 -12.80
CA SER A 236 16.63 -21.94 -13.36
C SER A 236 18.01 -22.52 -13.07
N HIS A 237 18.23 -23.11 -11.89
CA HIS A 237 19.49 -23.81 -11.58
C HIS A 237 19.68 -25.06 -12.46
N GLU A 238 18.62 -25.81 -12.73
CA GLU A 238 18.66 -26.94 -13.68
C GLU A 238 19.06 -26.46 -15.08
N LYS A 239 18.50 -25.35 -15.56
CA LYS A 239 18.86 -24.75 -16.86
C LYS A 239 20.29 -24.22 -16.92
N LEU A 240 20.87 -23.87 -15.77
CA LEU A 240 22.27 -23.47 -15.65
C LEU A 240 23.23 -24.67 -15.49
N GLY A 241 22.72 -25.90 -15.42
CA GLY A 241 23.52 -27.11 -15.19
C GLY A 241 23.93 -27.32 -13.72
N LEU A 242 23.37 -26.55 -12.80
CA LEU A 242 23.64 -26.62 -11.35
C LEU A 242 22.69 -27.63 -10.70
N ASN A 243 22.82 -28.90 -11.09
CA ASN A 243 21.85 -29.95 -10.78
C ASN A 243 21.72 -30.26 -9.28
N ASP A 244 22.81 -30.20 -8.52
CA ASP A 244 22.78 -30.45 -7.07
C ASP A 244 21.87 -29.43 -6.37
N LEU A 245 22.10 -28.15 -6.66
CA LEU A 245 21.31 -27.04 -6.10
C LEU A 245 19.86 -27.07 -6.60
N ALA A 246 19.64 -27.43 -7.86
CA ALA A 246 18.29 -27.65 -8.39
C ALA A 246 17.54 -28.76 -7.62
N ASN A 247 18.21 -29.86 -7.31
CA ASN A 247 17.65 -30.97 -6.57
C ASN A 247 17.34 -30.61 -5.12
N GLU A 248 18.20 -29.83 -4.45
CA GLU A 248 17.92 -29.30 -3.11
C GLU A 248 16.60 -28.52 -3.07
N TYR A 249 16.39 -27.60 -4.01
CA TYR A 249 15.12 -26.85 -4.10
C TYR A 249 13.93 -27.75 -4.46
N LYS A 250 14.11 -28.76 -5.31
CA LYS A 250 13.07 -29.77 -5.59
C LYS A 250 12.71 -30.57 -4.34
N THR A 251 13.67 -30.94 -3.50
CA THR A 251 13.41 -31.62 -2.22
C THR A 251 12.59 -30.72 -1.29
N LEU A 252 12.92 -29.42 -1.20
CA LEU A 252 12.12 -28.47 -0.42
C LEU A 252 10.68 -28.36 -0.92
N LEU A 253 10.48 -28.31 -2.25
CA LEU A 253 9.15 -28.37 -2.87
C LEU A 253 8.45 -29.69 -2.57
N GLN A 254 9.14 -30.83 -2.62
CA GLN A 254 8.54 -32.13 -2.35
C GLN A 254 8.03 -32.25 -0.90
N ILE A 255 8.77 -31.69 0.06
CA ILE A 255 8.41 -31.71 1.49
C ILE A 255 7.23 -30.78 1.78
N ASN A 256 7.25 -29.55 1.24
CA ASN A 256 6.32 -28.48 1.66
C ASN A 256 5.20 -28.19 0.65
N TYR A 257 5.46 -28.38 -0.64
CA TYR A 257 4.58 -27.99 -1.76
C TYR A 257 4.57 -29.06 -2.88
N PRO A 258 4.19 -30.31 -2.58
CA PRO A 258 4.32 -31.43 -3.53
C PRO A 258 3.50 -31.24 -4.81
N ASN A 259 2.44 -30.41 -4.77
CA ASN A 259 1.62 -30.03 -5.93
C ASN A 259 2.41 -29.25 -7.00
N MET A 260 3.49 -28.57 -6.62
CA MET A 260 4.38 -27.81 -7.52
C MET A 260 5.30 -28.72 -8.35
N LEU A 261 5.33 -30.03 -8.05
CA LEU A 261 6.05 -31.03 -8.83
C LEU A 261 5.09 -31.84 -9.69
N SER A 262 5.57 -32.25 -10.86
CA SER A 262 4.94 -33.22 -11.74
C SER A 262 5.30 -34.65 -11.28
N ALA A 263 4.56 -35.66 -11.76
CA ALA A 263 4.77 -37.06 -11.38
C ALA A 263 6.17 -37.59 -11.76
N ASP A 264 6.81 -36.95 -12.74
CA ASP A 264 8.17 -37.20 -13.21
C ASP A 264 9.24 -36.36 -12.47
N GLY A 265 8.86 -35.64 -11.41
CA GLY A 265 9.77 -34.83 -10.61
C GLY A 265 10.17 -33.49 -11.24
N ARG A 266 9.55 -33.10 -12.36
CA ARG A 266 9.75 -31.78 -12.97
C ARG A 266 8.96 -30.71 -12.23
N VAL A 267 9.54 -29.51 -12.15
CA VAL A 267 8.89 -28.35 -11.56
C VAL A 267 7.84 -27.80 -12.51
N LYS A 268 6.64 -27.50 -11.99
CA LYS A 268 5.58 -26.80 -12.73
C LYS A 268 5.79 -25.29 -12.57
N LEU A 269 5.92 -24.57 -13.68
CA LEU A 269 6.07 -23.12 -13.67
C LEU A 269 4.83 -22.42 -14.22
N ASN A 270 4.30 -21.45 -13.48
CA ASN A 270 3.14 -20.67 -13.91
C ASN A 270 3.53 -19.50 -14.86
N THR A 271 4.43 -19.75 -15.83
CA THR A 271 4.87 -18.73 -16.81
C THR A 271 3.91 -18.63 -18.01
N LYS A 272 3.84 -17.46 -18.68
CA LYS A 272 3.02 -17.33 -19.90
C LYS A 272 3.54 -18.24 -21.02
N ARG A 273 4.83 -18.58 -21.02
CA ARG A 273 5.45 -19.50 -21.99
C ARG A 273 4.85 -20.91 -21.91
N GLU A 274 4.65 -21.46 -20.71
CA GLU A 274 4.01 -22.77 -20.53
C GLU A 274 2.52 -22.73 -20.90
N ARG A 275 1.81 -21.66 -20.51
CA ARG A 275 0.42 -21.43 -20.95
C ARG A 275 0.31 -21.31 -22.47
N THR A 276 1.29 -20.69 -23.13
CA THR A 276 1.31 -20.54 -24.59
C THR A 276 1.63 -21.86 -25.29
N LEU A 277 2.56 -22.67 -24.76
CA LEU A 277 2.85 -24.00 -25.28
C LEU A 277 1.63 -24.92 -25.13
N PHE A 278 1.01 -24.97 -23.95
CA PHE A 278 -0.19 -25.76 -23.73
C PHE A 278 -1.38 -25.25 -24.54
N ASN A 279 -1.59 -23.92 -24.64
CA ASN A 279 -2.63 -23.33 -25.51
C ASN A 279 -2.38 -23.57 -27.01
N LYS A 280 -1.12 -23.64 -27.45
CA LYS A 280 -0.76 -24.03 -28.82
C LYS A 280 -0.98 -25.52 -29.07
N LEU A 281 -0.63 -26.36 -28.10
CA LEU A 281 -0.78 -27.82 -28.18
C LEU A 281 -2.24 -28.29 -28.03
N THR A 282 -3.07 -27.52 -27.32
CA THR A 282 -4.50 -27.80 -27.08
C THR A 282 -5.43 -26.90 -27.89
N PHE A 283 -4.89 -26.17 -28.89
CA PHE A 283 -5.60 -25.22 -29.76
C PHE A 283 -6.55 -24.27 -29.00
N GLY A 284 -6.23 -23.90 -27.76
CA GLY A 284 -7.04 -23.01 -26.93
C GLY A 284 -8.44 -23.54 -26.55
N GLN A 285 -8.79 -24.79 -26.87
CA GLN A 285 -10.11 -25.39 -26.63
C GLN A 285 -10.33 -25.76 -25.15
N LEU A 286 -9.25 -26.02 -24.40
CA LEU A 286 -9.33 -26.52 -23.02
C LEU A 286 -9.20 -25.42 -21.95
N ASN A 287 -8.68 -24.24 -22.30
CA ASN A 287 -8.36 -23.19 -21.32
C ASN A 287 -9.55 -22.25 -21.00
N ARG A 288 -10.77 -22.60 -21.43
CA ARG A 288 -12.00 -21.83 -21.12
C ARG A 288 -12.74 -22.32 -19.87
N PHE A 289 -12.27 -23.38 -19.21
CA PHE A 289 -12.91 -23.98 -18.04
C PHE A 289 -11.98 -24.00 -16.84
N ASN A 290 -11.65 -22.83 -16.30
CA ASN A 290 -11.41 -22.62 -14.86
C ASN A 290 -10.86 -21.22 -14.65
N LYS A 291 -11.77 -20.29 -14.35
CA LYS A 291 -11.43 -19.10 -13.60
C LYS A 291 -12.34 -19.06 -12.39
N ASP A 292 -12.00 -19.88 -11.40
CA ASP A 292 -12.57 -19.76 -10.07
C ASP A 292 -12.03 -18.46 -9.46
N THR A 293 -12.81 -17.40 -9.64
CA THR A 293 -12.71 -16.16 -8.87
C THR A 293 -13.54 -16.36 -7.61
N SER A 294 -13.10 -17.26 -6.72
CA SER A 294 -13.68 -17.33 -5.38
C SER A 294 -13.05 -16.24 -4.52
N VAL A 295 -13.65 -15.05 -4.52
CA VAL A 295 -13.47 -14.10 -3.43
C VAL A 295 -14.14 -14.74 -2.22
N ALA A 296 -13.34 -15.28 -1.30
CA ALA A 296 -13.84 -15.84 -0.06
C ALA A 296 -14.35 -14.70 0.84
N THR A 297 -15.61 -14.30 0.67
CA THR A 297 -16.35 -13.57 1.71
C THR A 297 -16.72 -14.57 2.80
N GLY A 298 -15.80 -14.78 3.75
CA GLY A 298 -16.04 -15.58 4.95
C GLY A 298 -16.42 -14.70 6.13
N ASN A 299 -17.65 -14.84 6.63
CA ASN A 299 -18.04 -14.33 7.93
C ASN A 299 -17.42 -15.24 9.01
N TYR A 300 -16.29 -14.82 9.59
CA TYR A 300 -15.61 -15.54 10.66
C TYR A 300 -15.78 -14.81 12.01
N SER A 301 -16.33 -15.52 12.99
CA SER A 301 -16.46 -15.08 14.39
C SER A 301 -15.70 -16.09 15.28
N GLY A 302 -14.51 -15.70 15.75
CA GLY A 302 -13.60 -16.53 16.56
C GLY A 302 -12.23 -15.89 16.73
N ALA A 303 -11.30 -16.49 17.49
CA ALA A 303 -10.00 -15.95 17.93
C ALA A 303 -8.95 -15.58 16.82
N THR A 304 -9.36 -15.38 15.57
CA THR A 304 -8.50 -14.95 14.44
C THR A 304 -7.86 -13.60 14.66
N LYS A 305 -8.51 -12.65 15.35
CA LYS A 305 -7.95 -11.32 15.58
C LYS A 305 -6.52 -11.42 16.16
N THR A 306 -6.32 -12.27 17.16
CA THR A 306 -5.02 -12.43 17.84
C THR A 306 -3.99 -13.20 17.00
N GLN A 307 -4.42 -14.09 16.09
CA GLN A 307 -3.52 -14.83 15.20
C GLN A 307 -3.08 -13.99 14.01
N VAL A 308 -4.02 -13.28 13.37
CA VAL A 308 -3.76 -12.38 12.23
C VAL A 308 -2.83 -11.25 12.66
N ILE A 309 -3.06 -10.65 13.83
CA ILE A 309 -2.17 -9.61 14.40
C ILE A 309 -0.78 -10.17 14.72
N ARG A 310 -0.68 -11.37 15.31
CA ARG A 310 0.62 -12.00 15.62
C ARG A 310 1.44 -12.25 14.36
N ASN A 311 0.81 -12.71 13.29
CA ASN A 311 1.47 -12.95 12.02
C ASN A 311 1.90 -11.62 11.36
N ALA A 312 1.06 -10.59 11.40
CA ALA A 312 1.40 -9.27 10.86
C ALA A 312 2.57 -8.60 11.58
N ASN A 313 2.71 -8.78 12.90
CA ASN A 313 3.85 -8.27 13.66
C ASN A 313 5.20 -8.91 13.27
N GLN A 314 5.17 -10.10 12.69
CA GLN A 314 6.38 -10.78 12.17
C GLN A 314 6.78 -10.28 10.78
N LEU A 315 5.87 -9.62 10.06
CA LEU A 315 6.15 -9.09 8.73
C LEU A 315 7.10 -7.90 8.83
N ARG A 316 8.17 -7.97 8.04
CA ARG A 316 9.14 -6.89 7.89
C ARG A 316 9.46 -6.73 6.42
N LEU A 317 9.34 -5.50 5.91
CA LEU A 317 9.80 -5.19 4.57
C LEU A 317 11.33 -4.98 4.59
N PRO A 318 12.07 -5.48 3.58
CA PRO A 318 13.48 -5.14 3.43
C PRO A 318 13.66 -3.64 3.16
N SER A 319 14.71 -3.06 3.75
CA SER A 319 15.06 -1.65 3.55
C SER A 319 15.52 -1.38 2.12
N ASP A 320 15.36 -0.15 1.64
CA ASP A 320 15.70 0.22 0.25
C ASP A 320 17.18 -0.06 -0.10
N ASN A 321 18.07 0.03 0.89
CA ASN A 321 19.49 -0.30 0.74
C ASN A 321 19.76 -1.79 0.49
N ALA A 322 18.91 -2.68 1.00
CA ALA A 322 19.07 -4.11 0.77
C ALA A 322 18.84 -4.46 -0.71
N ALA A 323 17.86 -3.81 -1.36
CA ALA A 323 17.53 -4.06 -2.77
C ALA A 323 18.69 -3.65 -3.71
N ALA A 324 19.42 -2.58 -3.37
CA ALA A 324 20.59 -2.13 -4.11
C ALA A 324 21.81 -3.05 -3.97
N ALA A 325 21.98 -3.70 -2.82
CA ALA A 325 23.12 -4.58 -2.55
C ALA A 325 23.14 -5.85 -3.43
N ASN A 326 21.98 -6.37 -3.82
CA ASN A 326 21.88 -7.58 -4.66
C ASN A 326 22.03 -7.31 -6.17
N ALA A 327 21.83 -6.06 -6.61
CA ALA A 327 22.05 -5.68 -8.00
C ALA A 327 23.54 -5.71 -8.40
N ASN A 328 24.45 -5.65 -7.41
CA ASN A 328 25.89 -5.52 -7.60
C ASN A 328 26.70 -6.73 -7.12
N ALA A 329 26.10 -7.89 -6.84
CA ALA A 329 26.84 -9.08 -6.45
C ALA A 329 27.51 -9.73 -7.67
N PRO A 330 28.85 -9.68 -7.82
CA PRO A 330 29.51 -10.37 -8.93
C PRO A 330 29.48 -11.88 -8.69
N LEU A 331 29.09 -12.63 -9.72
CA LEU A 331 29.27 -14.08 -9.77
C LEU A 331 30.78 -14.37 -9.94
N ASN A 332 31.51 -14.44 -8.83
CA ASN A 332 32.89 -14.89 -8.86
C ASN A 332 32.93 -16.43 -8.98
N MET A 333 32.82 -16.92 -10.22
CA MET A 333 33.13 -18.30 -10.58
C MET A 333 34.66 -18.44 -10.64
N SER A 334 35.25 -18.97 -9.57
CA SER A 334 36.61 -19.53 -9.58
C SER A 334 36.60 -20.85 -8.81
N PRO A 335 37.07 -21.98 -9.39
CA PRO A 335 37.05 -23.25 -8.70
C PRO A 335 38.28 -23.35 -7.80
N LYS A 336 38.14 -22.93 -6.53
CA LYS A 336 39.13 -23.29 -5.51
C LYS A 336 38.85 -24.73 -5.05
N ARG A 337 39.59 -25.68 -5.61
CA ARG A 337 39.84 -26.97 -4.94
C ARG A 337 40.65 -26.69 -3.67
N ALA A 338 40.01 -26.83 -2.52
CA ALA A 338 40.70 -27.03 -1.25
C ALA A 338 39.90 -28.04 -0.43
N ASN A 339 40.54 -29.18 -0.20
CA ASN A 339 40.08 -30.30 0.60
C ASN A 339 40.04 -29.88 2.08
N SER A 340 38.87 -29.78 2.70
CA SER A 340 38.69 -29.78 4.17
C SER A 340 37.22 -29.90 4.54
N GLY A 341 36.90 -30.91 5.34
CA GLY A 341 35.70 -31.09 6.18
C GLY A 341 34.41 -30.39 5.78
N ILE A 342 33.44 -31.19 5.32
CA ILE A 342 32.03 -30.82 5.15
C ILE A 342 31.47 -30.30 6.48
N ASN A 343 31.30 -28.99 6.59
CA ASN A 343 30.36 -28.35 7.51
C ASN A 343 29.30 -27.66 6.65
N VAL A 344 28.29 -28.44 6.24
CA VAL A 344 27.05 -27.92 5.62
C VAL A 344 26.17 -27.44 6.76
N GLY A 345 26.50 -26.27 7.30
CA GLY A 345 25.70 -25.56 8.28
C GLY A 345 24.79 -24.58 7.54
N LEU A 346 23.52 -24.95 7.39
CA LEU A 346 22.44 -23.99 7.14
C LEU A 346 22.55 -22.95 8.26
N GLY A 347 22.81 -21.68 7.93
CA GLY A 347 22.92 -20.59 8.90
C GLY A 347 21.58 -20.30 9.59
N LEU A 348 21.11 -21.24 10.41
CA LEU A 348 19.99 -21.12 11.31
C LEU A 348 20.51 -20.62 12.66
N PRO A 349 19.82 -19.68 13.33
CA PRO A 349 20.16 -19.32 14.69
C PRO A 349 19.99 -20.54 15.61
N GLU A 350 21.00 -20.83 16.44
CA GLU A 350 20.95 -21.89 17.45
C GLU A 350 19.74 -21.68 18.36
N ALA A 351 18.87 -22.69 18.44
CA ALA A 351 17.79 -22.72 19.41
C ALA A 351 18.40 -22.81 20.81
N SER A 352 18.37 -21.70 21.55
CA SER A 352 18.62 -21.68 22.99
C SER A 352 17.56 -22.57 23.66
N THR A 353 18.05 -23.68 24.18
CA THR A 353 17.33 -24.57 25.08
C THR A 353 17.10 -23.84 26.39
N GLU A 354 15.85 -23.46 26.68
CA GLU A 354 15.42 -23.17 28.05
C GLU A 354 14.22 -24.05 28.39
N ARG A 355 14.48 -25.03 29.27
CA ARG A 355 13.46 -25.67 30.09
C ARG A 355 12.90 -24.64 31.06
N VAL A 356 11.59 -24.46 31.10
CA VAL A 356 10.91 -24.03 32.33
C VAL A 356 9.63 -24.84 32.54
N THR A 357 9.54 -25.27 33.79
CA THR A 357 8.57 -26.10 34.48
C THR A 357 7.14 -25.55 34.50
N SER A 358 6.19 -26.48 34.60
CA SER A 358 4.78 -26.26 34.97
C SER A 358 4.60 -25.37 36.20
N GLN A 359 3.65 -24.43 36.16
CA GLN A 359 2.72 -24.18 37.27
C GLN A 359 1.51 -23.32 36.84
N SER A 360 0.38 -23.65 37.46
CA SER A 360 -0.97 -23.14 37.30
C SER A 360 -1.18 -21.70 37.82
N SER A 361 -2.15 -20.97 37.24
CA SER A 361 -3.00 -20.03 37.99
C SER A 361 -4.23 -19.60 37.16
N THR A 362 -5.40 -19.80 37.77
CA THR A 362 -6.70 -19.10 37.62
C THR A 362 -6.62 -17.74 36.92
N GLY A 363 -7.51 -17.34 36.01
CA GLY A 363 -8.96 -17.50 35.98
C GLY A 363 -9.56 -16.10 36.07
N ASP A 364 -10.10 -15.57 34.97
CA ASP A 364 -11.05 -14.45 35.07
C ASP A 364 -11.92 -14.33 33.80
N THR A 365 -13.19 -14.12 34.06
CA THR A 365 -14.31 -14.18 33.13
C THR A 365 -14.41 -12.90 32.28
N ALA A 366 -14.46 -13.04 30.95
CA ALA A 366 -14.93 -11.97 30.07
C ALA A 366 -16.33 -12.31 29.55
N ARG A 367 -17.32 -11.52 29.97
CA ARG A 367 -18.69 -11.54 29.48
C ARG A 367 -18.70 -11.14 27.99
N GLU A 368 -19.33 -11.98 27.17
CA GLU A 368 -19.65 -11.69 25.77
C GLU A 368 -20.68 -10.56 25.67
N ALA A 369 -20.39 -9.54 24.85
CA ALA A 369 -21.38 -8.62 24.34
C ALA A 369 -21.69 -9.02 22.90
N GLU A 370 -22.93 -9.44 22.67
CA GLU A 370 -23.49 -9.85 21.39
C GLU A 370 -23.63 -8.63 20.45
N VAL A 371 -23.09 -8.74 19.23
CA VAL A 371 -23.13 -7.67 18.21
C VAL A 371 -23.99 -8.13 17.04
N ASP A 372 -25.05 -7.37 16.79
CA ASP A 372 -26.04 -7.49 15.72
C ASP A 372 -25.41 -7.43 14.31
N PRO A 373 -25.68 -8.42 13.42
CA PRO A 373 -25.04 -8.55 12.11
C PRO A 373 -25.51 -7.57 11.01
N GLN A 374 -26.28 -6.51 11.31
CA GLN A 374 -26.74 -5.54 10.30
C GLN A 374 -26.07 -4.14 10.36
N ASN A 375 -25.03 -3.93 11.18
CA ASN A 375 -24.40 -2.61 11.32
C ASN A 375 -23.26 -2.35 10.32
N MET A 376 -23.55 -1.63 9.21
CA MET A 376 -22.58 -1.19 8.21
C MET A 376 -21.78 0.08 8.58
N ASN A 377 -21.79 0.55 9.83
CA ASN A 377 -20.94 1.67 10.23
C ASN A 377 -20.54 1.60 11.72
N PRO A 378 -19.39 0.99 12.07
CA PRO A 378 -18.98 0.91 13.45
C PRO A 378 -18.39 2.26 13.89
N VAL A 379 -19.18 2.97 14.70
CA VAL A 379 -18.81 4.13 15.54
C VAL A 379 -18.84 5.51 14.85
N ARG A 380 -20.06 5.99 14.54
CA ARG A 380 -20.31 7.42 14.21
C ARG A 380 -21.10 8.19 15.29
N ARG A 381 -21.41 7.58 16.43
CA ARG A 381 -22.15 8.27 17.51
C ARG A 381 -21.62 7.91 18.88
N THR A 382 -20.67 8.69 19.36
CA THR A 382 -20.69 9.12 20.76
C THR A 382 -21.22 10.55 20.76
N THR A 383 -22.54 10.70 20.88
CA THR A 383 -23.12 11.98 21.27
C THR A 383 -22.59 12.31 22.66
N LEU A 384 -21.92 13.45 22.80
CA LEU A 384 -21.61 14.02 24.11
C LEU A 384 -22.91 14.12 24.93
N PRO A 385 -22.91 13.78 26.23
CA PRO A 385 -24.07 14.04 27.08
C PRO A 385 -24.29 15.55 27.13
N ALA A 386 -25.55 15.96 26.94
CA ALA A 386 -25.98 17.32 27.23
C ALA A 386 -25.97 17.51 28.75
N GLU A 387 -25.15 18.43 29.23
CA GLU A 387 -25.35 19.11 30.52
C GLU A 387 -25.72 20.57 30.25
#